data_AF-A0A916U990-F1
#
_entry.id   AF-A0A916U990-F1
#
_cell.length_a   1.000
_cell.length_b   1.000
_cell.length_c   1.000
_cell.angle_alpha   90.00
_cell.angle_beta   90.00
_cell.angle_gamma   90.00
#
_symmetry.space_group_name_H-M   'P 1'
#
loop_
_entity.id
_entity.type
_entity.pdbx_description
1 polymer ?
#
loop_
_entity_poly.entity_id
_entity_poly.type
_entity_poly.pdbx_seq_one_letter_code
_entity_poly.pdbx_strand_id
1 'polypeptide(L)'
;MLTKFAAVAGVAVVLLAGALPAAAQSQPKLSAETQAKLRQACTGDIRTLCSDAKPGGGRLVQCLTEKRDKVSDGCKSAMSEARAERQSKMKKQ
;
A
#
# COMPACT_ATOMS: atom_id res chain seq x y z
N MET A 1 12.32 10.03 30.08
CA MET A 1 13.75 10.42 30.01
C MET A 1 14.39 9.62 28.88
N LEU A 2 14.25 10.04 27.62
CA LEU A 2 15.05 11.06 26.93
C LEU A 2 16.51 10.65 26.63
N THR A 3 16.69 9.53 25.94
CA THR A 3 17.89 9.26 25.13
C THR A 3 17.44 9.12 23.67
N LYS A 4 17.32 10.23 22.93
CA LYS A 4 18.43 10.81 22.16
C LYS A 4 19.09 9.79 21.23
N PHE A 5 18.40 9.42 20.16
CA PHE A 5 19.08 9.06 18.90
C PHE A 5 18.52 9.94 17.77
N ALA A 6 18.66 11.26 18.00
CA ALA A 6 18.72 12.20 16.90
C ALA A 6 20.11 12.03 16.24
N ALA A 7 20.10 11.96 14.90
CA ALA A 7 21.21 12.28 14.02
C ALA A 7 22.57 11.59 14.29
N VAL A 8 22.81 10.46 13.62
CA VAL A 8 24.14 10.21 13.04
C VAL A 8 24.10 10.78 11.62
N ALA A 9 24.28 12.10 11.56
CA ALA A 9 24.99 12.72 10.44
C ALA A 9 26.44 12.26 10.58
N GLY A 10 26.80 11.22 9.83
CA GLY A 10 28.08 10.54 9.94
C GLY A 10 28.26 9.56 8.80
N VAL A 11 28.05 10.02 7.57
CA VAL A 11 28.53 9.29 6.38
C VAL A 11 30.02 9.58 6.27
N ALA A 12 30.81 8.82 7.03
CA ALA A 12 32.21 8.61 6.72
C ALA A 12 32.46 7.10 6.77
N VAL A 13 33.16 6.60 5.74
CA VAL A 13 33.47 5.18 5.45
C VAL A 13 32.30 4.49 4.74
N VAL A 14 32.31 4.21 3.43
CA VAL A 14 33.35 3.50 2.66
C VAL A 14 33.36 3.98 1.19
N LEU A 15 34.46 4.58 0.72
CA LEU A 15 34.76 4.77 -0.71
C LEU A 15 35.56 3.56 -1.22
N LEU A 16 34.89 2.43 -1.41
CA LEU A 16 35.37 1.30 -2.20
C LEU A 16 34.26 0.95 -3.17
N ALA A 17 34.58 0.84 -4.45
CA ALA A 17 33.67 0.49 -5.53
C ALA A 17 32.94 -0.83 -5.21
N GLY A 18 31.76 -0.72 -4.61
CA GLY A 18 30.88 -1.82 -4.28
C GLY A 18 29.55 -1.59 -4.97
N ALA A 19 29.19 -2.48 -5.89
CA ALA A 19 27.84 -2.57 -6.42
C ALA A 19 26.87 -2.71 -5.24
N LEU A 20 26.13 -1.64 -4.95
CA LEU A 20 25.09 -1.63 -3.92
C LEU A 20 24.07 -2.70 -4.29
N PRO A 21 23.81 -3.71 -3.45
CA PRO A 21 22.69 -4.59 -3.68
C PRO A 21 21.46 -3.70 -3.69
N ALA A 22 20.73 -3.71 -4.80
CA ALA A 22 19.40 -3.14 -4.85
C ALA A 22 18.61 -3.80 -3.73
N ALA A 23 18.39 -3.08 -2.62
CA ALA A 23 17.45 -3.48 -1.61
C ALA A 23 16.09 -3.54 -2.30
N ALA A 24 15.74 -4.72 -2.83
CA ALA A 24 14.42 -5.05 -3.29
C ALA A 24 13.50 -4.80 -2.10
N GLN A 25 12.87 -3.64 -2.11
CA GLN A 25 12.09 -3.15 -0.98
C GLN A 25 10.97 -4.16 -0.73
N SER A 26 11.05 -4.86 0.39
CA SER A 26 10.04 -5.79 0.91
C SER A 26 8.82 -5.00 1.37
N GLN A 27 8.18 -4.26 0.47
CA GLN A 27 6.92 -3.59 0.74
C GLN A 27 5.88 -4.67 1.10
N PRO A 28 5.10 -4.49 2.19
CA PRO A 28 4.01 -5.39 2.52
C PRO A 28 2.94 -5.27 1.42
N LYS A 29 3.04 -6.15 0.42
CA LYS A 29 2.00 -6.31 -0.60
C LYS A 29 0.82 -7.03 0.04
N LEU A 30 -0.37 -6.52 -0.25
CA LEU A 30 -1.62 -7.23 -0.01
C LEU A 30 -1.51 -8.64 -0.59
N SER A 31 -2.12 -9.63 0.05
CA SER A 31 -2.25 -10.95 -0.55
C SER A 31 -2.97 -10.82 -1.90
N ALA A 32 -2.57 -11.64 -2.87
CA ALA A 32 -3.22 -11.67 -4.18
C ALA A 32 -4.73 -11.93 -4.04
N GLU A 33 -5.12 -12.73 -3.04
CA GLU A 33 -6.51 -13.05 -2.73
C GLU A 33 -7.29 -11.82 -2.26
N THR A 34 -6.80 -11.10 -1.24
CA THR A 34 -7.48 -9.89 -0.74
C THR A 34 -7.50 -8.80 -1.81
N GLN A 35 -6.45 -8.73 -2.65
CA GLN A 35 -6.46 -7.81 -3.79
C GLN A 35 -7.53 -8.18 -4.82
N ALA A 36 -7.74 -9.47 -5.09
CA ALA A 36 -8.78 -9.94 -5.98
C ALA A 36 -10.18 -9.68 -5.38
N LYS A 37 -10.39 -9.96 -4.09
CA LYS A 37 -11.65 -9.68 -3.37
C LYS A 37 -12.00 -8.20 -3.40
N LEU A 38 -11.04 -7.33 -3.10
CA LEU A 38 -11.19 -5.88 -3.20
C LEU A 38 -11.61 -5.46 -4.61
N ARG A 39 -10.92 -5.97 -5.64
CA ARG A 39 -11.24 -5.66 -7.02
C ARG A 39 -12.65 -6.12 -7.39
N GLN A 40 -13.02 -7.35 -7.05
CA GLN A 40 -14.33 -7.91 -7.36
C GLN A 40 -15.46 -7.14 -6.68
N ALA A 41 -15.35 -6.90 -5.37
CA ALA A 41 -16.33 -6.15 -4.60
C ALA A 41 -16.51 -4.73 -5.13
N CYS A 42 -15.42 -4.08 -5.55
CA CYS A 42 -15.45 -2.73 -6.08
C CYS A 42 -15.58 -2.66 -7.61
N THR A 43 -15.76 -3.77 -8.35
CA THR A 43 -15.71 -3.72 -9.83
C THR A 43 -16.83 -2.86 -10.42
N GLY A 44 -18.03 -2.91 -9.84
CA GLY A 44 -19.15 -2.05 -10.25
C GLY A 44 -18.82 -0.58 -10.02
N ASP A 45 -18.35 -0.25 -8.81
CA ASP A 45 -17.96 1.10 -8.41
C ASP A 45 -16.78 1.63 -9.25
N ILE A 46 -15.82 0.78 -9.59
CA ILE A 46 -14.69 1.14 -10.43
C ILE A 46 -15.16 1.56 -11.82
N ARG A 47 -16.12 0.81 -12.40
CA ARG A 47 -16.62 1.11 -13.75
C ARG A 47 -17.45 2.39 -13.80
N THR A 48 -18.13 2.76 -12.73
CA THR A 48 -19.04 3.92 -12.69
C THR A 48 -18.37 5.17 -12.13
N LEU A 49 -17.47 5.04 -11.14
CA LEU A 49 -16.84 6.16 -10.43
C LEU A 49 -15.37 6.37 -10.79
N CYS A 50 -14.69 5.33 -11.28
CA CYS A 50 -13.24 5.32 -11.54
C CYS A 50 -12.89 4.86 -12.96
N SER A 51 -13.78 5.08 -13.93
CA SER A 51 -13.59 4.69 -15.34
C SER A 51 -12.29 5.24 -15.95
N ASP A 52 -11.85 6.43 -15.51
CA ASP A 52 -10.64 7.09 -15.97
C ASP A 52 -9.36 6.62 -15.24
N ALA A 53 -9.51 5.86 -14.16
CA ALA A 53 -8.39 5.41 -13.36
C ALA A 53 -7.73 4.16 -13.97
N LYS A 54 -6.48 4.32 -14.43
CA LYS A 54 -5.74 3.22 -15.06
C LYS A 54 -5.42 2.08 -14.08
N PRO A 55 -5.73 0.82 -14.41
CA PRO A 55 -5.43 -0.32 -13.54
C PRO A 55 -3.93 -0.45 -13.26
N GLY A 56 -3.62 -1.00 -12.07
CA GLY A 56 -2.24 -1.17 -11.60
C GLY A 56 -1.74 -0.05 -10.68
N GLY A 57 -0.65 -0.32 -9.96
CA GLY A 57 0.03 0.66 -9.10
C GLY A 57 -0.80 1.21 -7.93
N GLY A 58 -1.94 0.61 -7.60
CA GLY A 58 -2.82 1.10 -6.53
C GLY A 58 -3.70 2.30 -6.91
N ARG A 59 -3.68 2.79 -8.15
CA ARG A 59 -4.49 3.95 -8.58
C ARG A 59 -5.99 3.75 -8.40
N LEU A 60 -6.50 2.55 -8.69
CA LEU A 60 -7.90 2.20 -8.44
C LEU A 60 -8.27 2.31 -6.96
N VAL A 61 -7.39 1.90 -6.06
CA VAL A 61 -7.60 2.00 -4.60
C VAL A 61 -7.63 3.47 -4.17
N GLN A 62 -6.81 4.31 -4.80
CA GLN A 62 -6.77 5.74 -4.54
C GLN A 62 -8.07 6.41 -4.96
N CYS A 63 -8.54 6.17 -6.19
CA CYS A 63 -9.83 6.68 -6.66
C CYS A 63 -11.01 6.23 -5.78
N LEU A 64 -11.07 4.94 -5.43
CA LEU A 64 -12.09 4.41 -4.52
C LEU A 64 -12.00 5.04 -3.12
N THR A 65 -10.79 5.38 -2.65
CA THR A 65 -10.60 6.08 -1.37
C THR A 65 -11.11 7.51 -1.42
N GLU A 66 -10.88 8.23 -2.53
CA GLU A 66 -11.42 9.58 -2.73
C GLU A 66 -12.95 9.59 -2.90
N LYS A 67 -13.51 8.50 -3.43
CA LYS A 67 -14.95 8.34 -3.65
C LYS A 67 -15.61 7.42 -2.62
N ARG A 68 -15.00 7.16 -1.45
CA ARG A 68 -15.47 6.15 -0.49
C ARG A 68 -16.93 6.34 -0.08
N ASP A 69 -17.42 7.57 -0.06
CA ASP A 69 -18.79 7.88 0.37
C ASP A 69 -19.82 7.58 -0.74
N LYS A 70 -19.35 7.38 -1.98
CA LYS A 70 -20.15 7.04 -3.15
C LYS A 70 -20.06 5.56 -3.57
N VAL A 71 -19.09 4.82 -3.04
CA VAL A 71 -18.96 3.38 -3.35
C VAL A 71 -20.02 2.56 -2.60
N SER A 72 -20.32 1.38 -3.13
CA SER A 72 -21.18 0.40 -2.48
C SER A 72 -20.66 -0.05 -1.10
N ASP A 73 -21.56 -0.49 -0.22
CA ASP A 73 -21.17 -0.99 1.10
C ASP A 73 -20.30 -2.26 1.02
N GLY A 74 -20.51 -3.08 -0.01
CA GLY A 74 -19.63 -4.22 -0.31
C GLY A 74 -18.18 -3.79 -0.59
N CYS A 75 -18.00 -2.74 -1.38
CA CYS A 75 -16.67 -2.18 -1.64
C CYS A 75 -16.05 -1.55 -0.38
N LYS A 76 -16.83 -0.85 0.46
CA LYS A 76 -16.34 -0.29 1.73
C LYS A 76 -15.82 -1.38 2.67
N SER A 77 -16.55 -2.49 2.81
CA SER A 77 -16.12 -3.63 3.62
C SER A 77 -14.82 -4.23 3.10
N ALA A 78 -14.72 -4.49 1.80
CA ALA A 78 -13.50 -5.05 1.20
C ALA A 78 -12.29 -4.10 1.36
N MET A 79 -12.50 -2.78 1.29
CA MET A 79 -11.45 -1.78 1.58
C MET A 79 -10.99 -1.83 3.04
N SER A 80 -11.90 -2.06 3.98
CA SER A 80 -11.59 -2.23 5.40
C SER A 80 -10.76 -3.49 5.64
N GLU A 81 -11.17 -4.62 5.05
CA GLU A 81 -10.45 -5.89 5.13
C GLU A 81 -9.03 -5.78 4.56
N ALA A 82 -8.90 -5.12 3.41
CA ALA A 82 -7.60 -4.83 2.82
C ALA A 82 -6.70 -4.00 3.76
N ARG A 83 -7.25 -2.99 4.45
CA ARG A 83 -6.49 -2.20 5.44
C ARG A 83 -6.09 -3.04 6.63
N ALA A 84 -6.98 -3.88 7.15
CA ALA A 84 -6.70 -4.77 8.26
C ALA A 84 -5.55 -5.75 7.92
N GLU A 85 -5.54 -6.34 6.72
CA GLU A 85 -4.46 -7.23 6.30
C GLU A 85 -3.11 -6.49 6.16
N ARG A 86 -3.10 -5.26 5.60
CA ARG A 86 -1.85 -4.48 5.52
C ARG A 86 -1.27 -4.22 6.90
N GLN A 87 -2.12 -3.91 7.88
CA GLN A 87 -1.70 -3.64 9.24
C GLN A 87 -1.18 -4.90 9.94
N SER A 88 -1.83 -6.06 9.76
CA SER A 88 -1.35 -7.31 10.34
C SER A 88 0.01 -7.73 9.76
N LYS A 89 0.24 -7.49 8.46
CA LYS A 89 1.55 -7.73 7.83
C LYS A 89 2.61 -6.71 8.26
N MET A 90 2.25 -5.44 8.47
CA MET A 90 3.18 -4.40 8.93
C MET A 90 3.64 -4.64 10.38
N LYS A 91 2.76 -5.12 11.26
CA LYS A 91 3.12 -5.47 12.65
C LYS A 91 3.97 -6.72 12.78
N LYS A 92 4.01 -7.55 11.74
CA LYS A 92 4.77 -8.80 11.70
C LYS A 92 6.12 -8.64 10.99
N GLN A 93 6.43 -7.42 10.52
CA GLN A 93 7.74 -7.03 9.97
C GLN A 93 8.60 -6.35 11.03
#